data_AF-A0A559NQL5-F1
#
_entry.id   AF-A0A559NQL5-F1
#
_cell.length_a   1.000
_cell.length_b   1.000
_cell.length_c   1.000
_cell.angle_alpha   90.00
_cell.angle_beta   90.00
_cell.angle_gamma   90.00
#
_symmetry.space_group_name_H-M   'P 1'
#
loop_
_entity.id
_entity.type
_entity.pdbx_description
1 polymer ?
#
loop_
_entity_poly.entity_id
_entity_poly.type
_entity_poly.pdbx_seq_one_letter_code
_entity_poly.pdbx_strand_id
1 'polypeptide(L)'
;MKTCILTIVVLIFLNGHISFSQHQQNALPENNTAFAYWLKKYIPENYKNATFDHHNDWFQVNLPEHKLTISWGKVTSTQSELREVEGLTENESLFIGRQKEENWTDLPGIEYYPEMGYYITQYKEATMGSFKVRPLTILQFDGDSKNFIDELVKAFSRTSSVSEHDFMYWVKDYINNIYPSQKVAYHGAWYQSVIPELDLTVTWGTMDKQQMVIKDLYGVREDKSFFIEKNSVEEWNKFPTITHKQGLGYYLSTYNAPTMGNFEVGNSCVIQFNGNANAFVDQMYQAWQASAHFYQHNNSEPTAGIGYHPFPKNVRVTKVKHFDNMCWKIAAAGGTWYFENGETDGKTGFSSAFDQAGNDWIGNDADKGYNTSSSNGGKHEYRGWPNFGEGNFNHPQRKSNAISYWTDAKGNPIAFNHVLEGDHLIMRTSNETYDLEYHFYPTHAIIKIIKAKDNYAFLYEGPVGGEQEAPIEKDYYVLKDGVHRTFVEGGLGYLNPEFGNKFPSPYFYLADSDPKDTQVFYVGVKDTGPTAAGDEGWRQGDNMVIFSFGRDEDKRAYTGNEAICVFGFYPKGPHNQISTFIESKLKQPFTPVMKTD
;
A
#
# COMPACT_ATOMS: atom_id res chain seq x y z
N MET A 1 -47.81 49.98 20.38
CA MET A 1 -47.32 51.17 19.65
C MET A 1 -46.73 52.15 20.65
N LYS A 2 -45.40 52.19 20.80
CA LYS A 2 -44.70 53.31 21.41
C LYS A 2 -43.41 53.51 20.63
N THR A 3 -43.37 54.65 19.95
CA THR A 3 -42.32 55.11 19.06
C THR A 3 -41.28 55.91 19.86
N CYS A 4 -40.03 55.70 19.48
CA CYS A 4 -38.80 56.47 19.65
C CYS A 4 -38.78 57.73 20.52
N ILE A 5 -37.78 57.79 21.40
CA ILE A 5 -37.05 59.03 21.70
C ILE A 5 -35.57 58.80 21.37
N LEU A 6 -35.12 59.60 20.41
CA LEU A 6 -33.75 59.83 19.98
C LEU A 6 -33.05 60.69 21.04
N THR A 7 -31.81 60.38 21.42
CA THR A 7 -30.92 61.33 22.11
C THR A 7 -29.52 61.20 21.55
N ILE A 8 -29.11 62.27 20.86
CA ILE A 8 -27.76 62.55 20.38
C ILE A 8 -27.00 63.22 21.54
N VAL A 9 -25.80 62.71 21.89
CA VAL A 9 -24.80 63.46 22.65
C VAL A 9 -23.42 63.22 22.04
N VAL A 10 -22.99 64.24 21.28
CA VAL A 10 -21.69 64.93 21.25
C VAL A 10 -20.40 64.10 21.43
N LEU A 11 -19.61 64.09 20.35
CA LEU A 11 -18.17 63.79 20.30
C LEU A 11 -17.34 64.76 21.14
N ILE A 12 -16.38 64.23 21.91
CA ILE A 12 -15.13 64.92 22.25
C ILE A 12 -13.97 64.00 21.83
N PHE A 13 -13.16 64.48 20.89
CA PHE A 13 -11.88 63.90 20.51
C PHE A 13 -10.83 64.22 21.58
N LEU A 14 -10.18 63.19 22.13
CA LEU A 14 -8.86 63.32 22.73
C LEU A 14 -7.97 62.21 22.20
N ASN A 15 -6.87 62.62 21.58
CA ASN A 15 -5.80 61.79 21.03
C ASN A 15 -5.20 60.90 22.13
N GLY A 16 -5.34 59.58 21.93
CA GLY A 16 -4.58 58.57 22.67
C GLY A 16 -4.17 57.48 21.68
N HIS A 17 -2.87 57.26 21.54
CA HIS A 17 -2.30 56.12 20.83
C HIS A 17 -2.93 54.82 21.38
N ILE A 18 -3.74 54.14 20.57
CA ILE A 18 -4.20 52.78 20.86
C ILE A 18 -3.14 51.83 20.30
N SER A 19 -2.38 51.20 21.20
CA SER A 19 -1.66 49.98 20.89
C SER A 19 -2.68 48.90 20.56
N PHE A 20 -2.52 48.22 19.42
CA PHE A 20 -3.22 46.98 19.14
C PHE A 20 -3.02 46.00 20.30
N SER A 21 -4.11 45.67 21.00
CA SER A 21 -4.09 44.64 22.04
C SER A 21 -3.79 43.30 21.39
N GLN A 22 -2.73 42.63 21.85
CA GLN A 22 -2.44 41.24 21.56
C GLN A 22 -3.69 40.39 21.74
N HIS A 23 -4.06 39.64 20.70
CA HIS A 23 -4.91 38.47 20.86
C HIS A 23 -4.30 37.59 21.95
N GLN A 24 -5.03 37.40 23.05
CA GLN A 24 -4.72 36.38 24.03
C GLN A 24 -4.77 35.03 23.32
N GLN A 25 -3.60 34.48 23.01
CA GLN A 25 -3.44 33.06 22.69
C GLN A 25 -3.67 32.28 23.98
N ASN A 26 -4.92 31.89 24.23
CA ASN A 26 -5.26 30.94 25.27
C ASN A 26 -4.54 29.62 24.99
N ALA A 27 -3.91 29.06 26.03
CA ALA A 27 -3.21 27.78 25.96
C ALA A 27 -4.14 26.67 25.42
N LEU A 28 -3.58 25.82 24.54
CA LEU A 28 -4.30 24.71 23.89
C LEU A 28 -4.71 23.64 24.92
N PRO A 29 -5.92 23.05 24.84
CA PRO A 29 -6.31 21.95 25.70
C PRO A 29 -5.54 20.65 25.37
N GLU A 30 -4.93 20.05 26.40
CA GLU A 30 -3.94 18.96 26.37
C GLU A 30 -4.36 17.60 25.76
N ASN A 31 -5.53 17.46 25.11
CA ASN A 31 -6.06 16.14 24.68
C ASN A 31 -6.66 16.11 23.24
N ASN A 32 -6.13 16.87 22.28
CA ASN A 32 -6.61 16.75 20.89
C ASN A 32 -5.97 15.54 20.18
N THR A 33 -6.78 14.72 19.49
CA THR A 33 -6.22 13.70 18.58
C THR A 33 -5.58 14.36 17.35
N ALA A 34 -4.75 13.62 16.64
CA ALA A 34 -4.19 14.03 15.35
C ALA A 34 -5.27 14.54 14.38
N PHE A 35 -6.43 13.87 14.37
CA PHE A 35 -7.56 14.23 13.51
C PHE A 35 -8.19 15.58 13.91
N ALA A 36 -8.42 15.82 15.20
CA ALA A 36 -8.91 17.13 15.68
C ALA A 36 -7.93 18.28 15.41
N TYR A 37 -6.63 18.01 15.51
CA TYR A 37 -5.61 19.02 15.20
C TYR A 37 -5.59 19.34 13.71
N TRP A 38 -5.60 18.31 12.86
CA TRP A 38 -5.68 18.48 11.41
C TRP A 38 -6.93 19.27 10.99
N LEU A 39 -8.09 18.98 11.56
CA LEU A 39 -9.35 19.67 11.27
C LEU A 39 -9.26 21.19 11.49
N LYS A 40 -8.61 21.61 12.58
CA LYS A 40 -8.40 23.02 12.93
C LYS A 40 -7.56 23.77 11.90
N LYS A 41 -6.69 23.06 11.18
CA LYS A 41 -5.86 23.62 10.11
C LYS A 41 -6.56 23.52 8.75
N TYR A 42 -7.12 22.36 8.45
CA TYR A 42 -7.79 22.06 7.18
C TYR A 42 -8.94 23.02 6.90
N ILE A 43 -9.81 23.23 7.90
CA ILE A 43 -11.04 23.98 7.68
C ILE A 43 -10.75 25.46 7.31
N PRO A 44 -9.96 26.25 8.06
CA PRO A 44 -9.67 27.64 7.69
C PRO A 44 -8.93 27.77 6.35
N GLU A 45 -8.10 26.79 6.00
CA GLU A 45 -7.33 26.79 4.74
C GLU A 45 -8.24 26.57 3.51
N ASN A 46 -9.31 25.78 3.66
CA ASN A 46 -10.16 25.35 2.53
C ASN A 46 -11.53 26.07 2.49
N TYR A 47 -12.02 26.55 3.65
CA TYR A 47 -13.33 27.19 3.78
C TYR A 47 -13.15 28.62 4.31
N LYS A 48 -12.85 29.56 3.40
CA LYS A 48 -12.47 30.94 3.73
C LYS A 48 -13.55 31.73 4.49
N ASN A 49 -14.81 31.33 4.37
CA ASN A 49 -15.94 31.98 5.03
C ASN A 49 -16.32 31.26 6.35
N ALA A 50 -15.56 30.24 6.75
CA ALA A 50 -15.80 29.53 7.99
C ALA A 50 -15.63 30.47 9.20
N THR A 51 -16.58 30.44 10.14
CA THR A 51 -16.45 31.14 11.42
C THR A 51 -16.23 30.14 12.53
N PHE A 52 -15.15 30.34 13.28
CA PHE A 52 -14.78 29.50 14.42
C PHE A 52 -15.20 30.15 15.73
N ASP A 53 -16.02 29.43 16.48
CA ASP A 53 -16.36 29.75 17.85
C ASP A 53 -15.70 28.74 18.79
N HIS A 54 -15.10 29.25 19.85
CA HIS A 54 -14.46 28.43 20.89
C HIS A 54 -15.17 28.65 22.22
N HIS A 55 -15.67 27.57 22.79
CA HIS A 55 -16.46 27.60 24.00
C HIS A 55 -15.82 26.69 25.05
N ASN A 56 -14.85 27.19 25.81
CA ASN A 56 -14.11 26.43 26.84
C ASN A 56 -13.47 25.13 26.32
N ASP A 57 -14.24 24.04 26.25
CA ASP A 57 -13.80 22.67 25.94
C ASP A 57 -14.37 22.12 24.61
N TRP A 58 -15.16 22.92 23.87
CA TRP A 58 -15.64 22.55 22.53
C TRP A 58 -15.41 23.65 21.49
N PHE A 59 -15.20 23.18 20.26
CA PHE A 59 -15.04 23.98 19.05
C PHE A 59 -16.31 23.84 18.24
N GLN A 60 -16.75 24.97 17.71
CA GLN A 60 -17.86 25.02 16.78
C GLN A 60 -17.41 25.80 15.54
N VAL A 61 -17.74 25.27 14.37
CA VAL A 61 -17.45 25.90 13.08
C VAL A 61 -18.74 26.01 12.30
N ASN A 62 -19.07 27.21 11.87
CA ASN A 62 -20.10 27.42 10.85
C ASN A 62 -19.44 27.44 9.47
N LEU A 63 -19.94 26.62 8.54
CA LEU A 63 -19.58 26.60 7.13
C LEU A 63 -20.78 27.08 6.29
N PRO A 64 -20.89 28.40 6.01
CA PRO A 64 -22.04 28.97 5.33
C PRO A 64 -22.30 28.35 3.94
N GLU A 65 -21.24 28.05 3.20
CA GLU A 65 -21.28 27.40 1.88
C GLU A 65 -21.94 26.02 1.90
N HIS A 66 -21.84 25.30 3.01
CA HIS A 66 -22.45 23.97 3.20
C HIS A 66 -23.74 24.03 4.03
N LYS A 67 -24.12 25.21 4.55
CA LYS A 67 -25.19 25.36 5.56
C LYS A 67 -25.00 24.36 6.71
N LEU A 68 -23.76 24.22 7.17
CA LEU A 68 -23.33 23.17 8.07
C LEU A 68 -22.67 23.79 9.30
N THR A 69 -23.07 23.33 10.48
CA THR A 69 -22.34 23.61 11.72
C THR A 69 -21.66 22.33 12.19
N ILE A 70 -20.37 22.40 12.48
CA ILE A 70 -19.56 21.28 12.96
C ILE A 70 -19.14 21.57 14.38
N SER A 71 -19.46 20.65 15.29
CA SER A 71 -19.11 20.75 16.70
C SER A 71 -18.20 19.59 17.09
N TRP A 72 -17.10 19.86 17.78
CA TRP A 72 -16.29 18.82 18.42
C TRP A 72 -15.71 19.29 19.74
N GLY A 73 -15.68 18.38 20.72
CA GLY A 73 -15.25 18.69 22.08
C GLY A 73 -14.16 17.76 22.57
N LYS A 74 -13.54 18.16 23.68
CA LYS A 74 -12.64 17.31 24.45
C LYS A 74 -13.45 16.15 25.04
N VAL A 75 -13.25 14.95 24.53
CA VAL A 75 -13.69 13.73 25.23
C VAL A 75 -12.82 13.62 26.49
N THR A 76 -13.43 13.85 27.65
CA THR A 76 -12.67 13.92 28.90
C THR A 76 -12.15 12.54 29.29
N SER A 77 -11.08 12.50 30.09
CA SER A 77 -10.42 11.25 30.51
C SER A 77 -11.28 10.36 31.42
N THR A 78 -12.55 10.71 31.68
CA THR A 78 -13.51 9.87 32.41
C THR A 78 -14.54 9.23 31.49
N GLN A 79 -14.72 9.72 30.26
CA GLN A 79 -15.69 9.21 29.31
C GLN A 79 -15.09 8.02 28.53
N SER A 80 -15.73 6.85 28.61
CA SER A 80 -15.38 5.65 27.86
C SER A 80 -16.40 5.33 26.77
N GLU A 81 -17.62 5.84 26.89
CA GLU A 81 -18.76 5.52 26.02
C GLU A 81 -19.35 6.77 25.36
N LEU A 82 -19.94 6.61 24.18
CA LEU A 82 -20.49 7.70 23.38
C LEU A 82 -21.60 8.48 24.11
N ARG A 83 -22.45 7.81 24.89
CA ARG A 83 -23.50 8.46 25.70
C ARG A 83 -22.95 9.39 26.79
N GLU A 84 -21.69 9.20 27.18
CA GLU A 84 -21.07 10.01 28.23
C GLU A 84 -20.51 11.32 27.64
N VAL A 85 -20.47 11.46 26.31
CA VAL A 85 -20.01 12.66 25.60
C VAL A 85 -21.10 13.72 25.68
N GLU A 86 -20.78 14.83 26.35
CA GLU A 86 -21.70 15.94 26.52
C GLU A 86 -21.96 16.68 25.21
N GLY A 87 -23.18 17.17 25.03
CA GLY A 87 -23.56 18.01 23.90
C GLY A 87 -24.03 17.27 22.65
N LEU A 88 -24.06 15.92 22.65
CA LEU A 88 -24.59 15.16 21.52
C LEU A 88 -26.12 15.24 21.45
N THR A 89 -26.63 15.78 20.36
CA THR A 89 -28.07 15.76 20.01
C THR A 89 -28.46 14.48 19.26
N GLU A 90 -29.55 13.81 19.67
CA GLU A 90 -30.09 12.68 18.90
C GLU A 90 -30.59 13.12 17.51
N ASN A 91 -30.52 12.21 16.54
CA ASN A 91 -30.90 12.38 15.13
C ASN A 91 -29.95 13.25 14.29
N GLU A 92 -28.95 13.88 14.90
CA GLU A 92 -27.89 14.55 14.15
C GLU A 92 -26.85 13.54 13.65
N SER A 93 -26.15 13.91 12.58
CA SER A 93 -25.09 13.05 12.05
C SER A 93 -23.80 13.22 12.88
N LEU A 94 -23.01 12.16 12.97
CA LEU A 94 -21.72 12.16 13.66
C LEU A 94 -20.60 11.65 12.76
N PHE A 95 -19.38 12.05 13.08
CA PHE A 95 -18.19 11.36 12.60
C PHE A 95 -17.27 11.01 13.77
N ILE A 96 -16.91 9.74 13.91
CA ILE A 96 -16.03 9.24 14.97
C ILE A 96 -14.71 8.84 14.32
N GLY A 97 -13.62 9.52 14.66
CA GLY A 97 -12.27 9.32 14.13
C GLY A 97 -11.62 8.02 14.61
N ARG A 98 -12.22 6.88 14.25
CA ARG A 98 -11.79 5.53 14.63
C ARG A 98 -11.19 4.80 13.44
N GLN A 99 -9.87 4.60 13.47
CA GLN A 99 -9.19 3.98 12.33
C GLN A 99 -9.43 2.48 12.22
N LYS A 100 -9.84 1.80 13.30
CA LYS A 100 -10.07 0.35 13.29
C LYS A 100 -11.55 0.04 13.04
N GLU A 101 -11.81 -0.83 12.06
CA GLU A 101 -13.13 -1.39 11.81
C GLU A 101 -13.58 -2.31 12.97
N GLU A 102 -14.87 -2.24 13.25
CA GLU A 102 -15.67 -2.87 14.28
C GLU A 102 -17.07 -3.06 13.70
N ASN A 103 -17.84 -3.91 14.34
CA ASN A 103 -19.20 -4.27 13.96
C ASN A 103 -20.24 -3.13 14.13
N TRP A 104 -19.82 -1.86 14.21
CA TRP A 104 -20.74 -0.72 14.25
C TRP A 104 -21.50 -0.57 12.92
N THR A 105 -20.90 -0.98 11.80
CA THR A 105 -21.53 -1.02 10.48
C THR A 105 -22.70 -1.99 10.38
N ASP A 106 -22.88 -2.89 11.35
CA ASP A 106 -24.07 -3.75 11.44
C ASP A 106 -25.32 -2.94 11.78
N LEU A 107 -25.17 -1.74 12.35
CA LEU A 107 -26.27 -0.81 12.60
C LEU A 107 -26.56 0.02 11.33
N PRO A 108 -27.85 0.21 10.97
CA PRO A 108 -28.22 0.97 9.79
C PRO A 108 -27.79 2.44 9.92
N GLY A 109 -27.33 3.01 8.82
CA GLY A 109 -26.91 4.42 8.77
C GLY A 109 -25.49 4.68 9.28
N ILE A 110 -24.68 3.63 9.50
CA ILE A 110 -23.26 3.76 9.82
C ILE A 110 -22.42 3.34 8.60
N GLU A 111 -21.56 4.24 8.14
CA GLU A 111 -20.60 4.03 7.06
C GLU A 111 -19.19 4.12 7.62
N TYR A 112 -18.37 3.10 7.37
CA TYR A 112 -16.97 3.10 7.78
C TYR A 112 -16.08 3.57 6.62
N TYR A 113 -15.24 4.56 6.91
CA TYR A 113 -14.18 5.05 6.04
C TYR A 113 -12.85 4.47 6.53
N PRO A 114 -12.20 3.60 5.74
CA PRO A 114 -10.93 3.00 6.10
C PRO A 114 -9.90 4.04 6.56
N GLU A 115 -9.19 3.74 7.65
CA GLU A 115 -8.13 4.57 8.24
C GLU A 115 -8.58 5.95 8.78
N MET A 116 -9.87 6.25 8.66
CA MET A 116 -10.46 7.54 8.99
C MET A 116 -11.40 7.43 10.19
N GLY A 117 -12.47 6.65 10.05
CA GLY A 117 -13.54 6.70 11.03
C GLY A 117 -14.90 6.21 10.55
N TYR A 118 -15.89 6.43 11.40
CA TYR A 118 -17.28 6.10 11.13
C TYR A 118 -18.07 7.37 10.92
N TYR A 119 -18.80 7.44 9.81
CA TYR A 119 -19.87 8.39 9.62
C TYR A 119 -21.19 7.76 10.04
N ILE A 120 -21.92 8.45 10.89
CA ILE A 120 -23.22 8.03 11.40
C ILE A 120 -24.23 9.04 10.89
N THR A 121 -25.17 8.63 10.05
CA THR A 121 -26.16 9.54 9.46
C THR A 121 -27.13 10.10 10.50
N GLN A 122 -27.46 9.32 11.54
CA GLN A 122 -28.33 9.72 12.64
C GLN A 122 -27.91 9.04 13.94
N TYR A 123 -27.44 9.83 14.90
CA TYR A 123 -27.10 9.35 16.24
C TYR A 123 -28.36 8.94 17.03
N LYS A 124 -28.28 7.78 17.68
CA LYS A 124 -29.32 7.23 18.55
C LYS A 124 -28.68 6.73 19.83
N GLU A 125 -28.95 7.37 20.96
CA GLU A 125 -28.30 7.01 22.23
C GLU A 125 -28.63 5.57 22.63
N ALA A 126 -29.89 5.16 22.42
CA ALA A 126 -30.38 3.82 22.79
C ALA A 126 -29.61 2.67 22.12
N THR A 127 -29.06 2.87 20.93
CA THR A 127 -28.35 1.83 20.17
C THR A 127 -26.84 2.07 20.08
N MET A 128 -26.40 3.33 20.05
CA MET A 128 -25.01 3.71 19.83
C MET A 128 -24.32 4.22 21.10
N GLY A 129 -25.07 4.51 22.17
CA GLY A 129 -24.53 5.13 23.38
C GLY A 129 -23.44 4.32 24.08
N SER A 130 -23.41 3.00 23.88
CA SER A 130 -22.38 2.10 24.45
C SER A 130 -21.08 2.03 23.64
N PHE A 131 -21.00 2.70 22.50
CA PHE A 131 -19.81 2.71 21.65
C PHE A 131 -18.59 3.22 22.41
N LYS A 132 -17.50 2.45 22.40
CA LYS A 132 -16.25 2.84 23.04
C LYS A 132 -15.51 3.85 22.17
N VAL A 133 -15.54 5.12 22.58
CA VAL A 133 -15.07 6.24 21.75
C VAL A 133 -13.83 6.95 22.31
N ARG A 134 -13.16 6.34 23.29
CA ARG A 134 -11.92 6.90 23.84
C ARG A 134 -10.68 6.26 23.21
N PRO A 135 -9.62 7.02 22.88
CA PRO A 135 -9.47 8.48 22.91
C PRO A 135 -9.72 9.09 21.51
N LEU A 136 -10.94 8.97 20.98
CA LEU A 136 -11.25 9.35 19.60
C LEU A 136 -11.79 10.77 19.52
N THR A 137 -11.64 11.39 18.36
CA THR A 137 -12.33 12.65 18.04
C THR A 137 -13.72 12.36 17.52
N ILE A 138 -14.69 13.12 18.02
CA ILE A 138 -16.10 13.00 17.65
C ILE A 138 -16.54 14.35 17.12
N LEU A 139 -17.01 14.35 15.88
CA LEU A 139 -17.67 15.48 15.24
C LEU A 139 -19.17 15.25 15.29
N GLN A 140 -19.93 16.27 15.67
CA GLN A 140 -21.37 16.32 15.44
C GLN A 140 -21.68 17.41 14.42
N PHE A 141 -22.67 17.14 13.58
CA PHE A 141 -23.06 18.02 12.49
C PHE A 141 -24.53 18.43 12.62
N ASP A 142 -24.77 19.73 12.63
CA ASP A 142 -26.08 20.34 12.41
C ASP A 142 -26.14 20.84 10.95
N GLY A 143 -26.84 20.07 10.10
CA GLY A 143 -26.93 20.27 8.65
C GLY A 143 -26.66 18.99 7.84
N ASP A 144 -26.66 19.12 6.51
CA ASP A 144 -26.30 18.02 5.60
C ASP A 144 -24.77 17.90 5.48
N SER A 145 -24.21 16.90 6.15
CA SER A 145 -22.77 16.74 6.33
C SER A 145 -22.12 15.77 5.34
N LYS A 146 -22.89 15.01 4.54
CA LYS A 146 -22.31 13.91 3.73
C LYS A 146 -21.26 14.39 2.73
N ASN A 147 -21.56 15.48 2.01
CA ASN A 147 -20.62 16.04 1.04
C ASN A 147 -19.33 16.54 1.73
N PHE A 148 -19.47 17.19 2.89
CA PHE A 148 -18.32 17.64 3.68
C PHE A 148 -17.48 16.45 4.17
N ILE A 149 -18.12 15.36 4.62
CA ILE A 149 -17.41 14.13 5.02
C ILE A 149 -16.64 13.51 3.85
N ASP A 150 -17.24 13.44 2.67
CA ASP A 150 -16.54 12.91 1.49
C ASP A 150 -15.33 13.75 1.08
N GLU A 151 -15.43 15.07 1.19
CA GLU A 151 -14.30 15.99 0.98
C GLU A 151 -13.22 15.83 2.05
N LEU A 152 -13.64 15.79 3.31
CA LEU A 152 -12.78 15.62 4.48
C LEU A 152 -11.99 14.31 4.39
N VAL A 153 -12.64 13.20 4.04
CA VAL A 153 -11.99 11.88 3.90
C VAL A 153 -10.96 11.91 2.76
N LYS A 154 -11.32 12.52 1.63
CA LYS A 154 -10.38 12.69 0.50
C LYS A 154 -9.20 13.59 0.86
N ALA A 155 -9.41 14.64 1.64
CA ALA A 155 -8.36 15.57 2.04
C ALA A 155 -7.43 14.96 3.09
N PHE A 156 -7.99 14.29 4.10
CA PHE A 156 -7.20 13.66 5.15
C PHE A 156 -6.36 12.51 4.61
N SER A 157 -6.92 11.64 3.76
CA SER A 157 -6.18 10.55 3.11
C SER A 157 -5.02 11.02 2.23
N ARG A 158 -5.05 12.28 1.76
CA ARG A 158 -3.96 12.91 1.01
C ARG A 158 -2.95 13.66 1.88
N THR A 159 -3.28 13.90 3.15
CA THR A 159 -2.38 14.62 4.05
C THR A 159 -1.30 13.66 4.51
N SER A 160 -0.19 13.63 3.78
CA SER A 160 1.01 12.81 4.00
C SER A 160 1.76 13.08 5.32
N SER A 161 1.15 13.77 6.29
CA SER A 161 1.72 14.10 7.59
C SER A 161 1.14 13.28 8.75
N VAL A 162 0.45 12.17 8.46
CA VAL A 162 0.30 11.10 9.45
C VAL A 162 1.68 10.51 9.80
N SER A 163 2.69 10.71 8.94
CA SER A 163 4.08 10.29 9.15
C SER A 163 4.72 10.79 10.46
N GLU A 164 4.37 12.00 10.92
CA GLU A 164 4.93 12.60 12.16
C GLU A 164 4.34 11.95 13.43
N HIS A 165 3.14 11.37 13.35
CA HIS A 165 2.61 10.47 14.39
C HIS A 165 3.08 9.03 14.16
N ASP A 166 3.31 8.62 12.91
CA ASP A 166 3.77 7.28 12.56
C ASP A 166 5.14 7.00 13.18
N PHE A 167 6.08 7.94 13.17
CA PHE A 167 7.40 7.68 13.78
C PHE A 167 7.29 7.43 15.30
N MET A 168 6.48 8.20 16.03
CA MET A 168 6.28 8.01 17.47
C MET A 168 5.67 6.63 17.80
N TYR A 169 4.64 6.22 17.07
CA TYR A 169 4.02 4.90 17.25
C TYR A 169 4.94 3.78 16.75
N TRP A 170 5.68 4.02 15.68
CA TRP A 170 6.69 3.10 15.19
C TRP A 170 7.79 2.87 16.23
N VAL A 171 8.29 3.91 16.92
CA VAL A 171 9.29 3.74 18.01
C VAL A 171 8.73 2.85 19.11
N LYS A 172 7.45 3.00 19.45
CA LYS A 172 6.77 2.14 20.43
C LYS A 172 6.76 0.69 19.97
N ASP A 173 6.37 0.43 18.73
CA ASP A 173 6.28 -0.93 18.19
C ASP A 173 7.67 -1.55 18.00
N TYR A 174 8.64 -0.77 17.54
CA TYR A 174 10.05 -1.13 17.47
C TYR A 174 10.58 -1.61 18.82
N ILE A 175 10.35 -0.85 19.90
CA ILE A 175 10.78 -1.24 21.25
C ILE A 175 10.09 -2.53 21.69
N ASN A 176 8.77 -2.67 21.48
CA ASN A 176 8.04 -3.89 21.85
C ASN A 176 8.53 -5.13 21.08
N ASN A 177 8.95 -4.96 19.82
CA ASN A 177 9.40 -6.06 18.97
C ASN A 177 10.84 -6.48 19.27
N ILE A 178 11.75 -5.52 19.44
CA ILE A 178 13.17 -5.80 19.68
C ILE A 178 13.42 -6.14 21.15
N TYR A 179 12.65 -5.56 22.06
CA TYR A 179 12.80 -5.72 23.51
C TYR A 179 11.47 -6.18 24.17
N PRO A 180 10.95 -7.37 23.82
CA PRO A 180 9.59 -7.81 24.19
C PRO A 180 9.37 -8.00 25.70
N SER A 181 10.44 -8.10 26.48
CA SER A 181 10.36 -8.15 27.95
C SER A 181 10.14 -6.78 28.60
N GLN A 182 10.36 -5.69 27.86
CA GLN A 182 10.26 -4.33 28.39
C GLN A 182 8.85 -3.77 28.24
N LYS A 183 8.41 -3.03 29.26
CA LYS A 183 7.12 -2.34 29.23
C LYS A 183 7.31 -0.93 28.66
N VAL A 184 6.45 -0.55 27.73
CA VAL A 184 6.30 0.84 27.32
C VAL A 184 5.18 1.48 28.17
N ALA A 185 5.55 2.43 29.02
CA ALA A 185 4.61 3.22 29.83
C ALA A 185 4.19 4.48 29.06
N TYR A 186 2.92 4.87 29.18
CA TYR A 186 2.39 6.11 28.61
C TYR A 186 2.02 7.08 29.74
N HIS A 187 2.49 8.32 29.63
CA HIS A 187 2.37 9.36 30.65
C HIS A 187 1.52 10.56 30.17
N GLY A 188 0.57 10.32 29.26
CA GLY A 188 -0.34 11.35 28.74
C GLY A 188 0.21 12.13 27.54
N ALA A 189 1.46 12.59 27.59
CA ALA A 189 2.08 13.31 26.47
C ALA A 189 3.34 12.61 25.90
N TRP A 190 3.90 11.64 26.62
CA TRP A 190 5.08 10.89 26.18
C TRP A 190 4.98 9.43 26.57
N TYR A 191 5.76 8.62 25.86
CA TYR A 191 6.05 7.24 26.19
C TYR A 191 7.42 7.12 26.84
N GLN A 192 7.59 6.07 27.63
CA GLN A 192 8.86 5.75 28.27
C GLN A 192 9.08 4.24 28.30
N SER A 193 10.32 3.81 28.06
CA SER A 193 10.76 2.44 28.29
C SER A 193 12.17 2.42 28.89
N VAL A 194 12.40 1.49 29.80
CA VAL A 194 13.72 1.20 30.37
C VAL A 194 14.21 -0.08 29.70
N ILE A 195 15.42 -0.05 29.14
CA ILE A 195 16.07 -1.16 28.43
C ILE A 195 17.35 -1.51 29.20
N PRO A 196 17.25 -2.39 30.23
CA PRO A 196 18.35 -2.70 31.13
C PRO A 196 19.57 -3.29 30.42
N GLU A 197 19.38 -4.08 29.34
CA GLU A 197 20.50 -4.63 28.57
C GLU A 197 21.37 -3.58 27.89
N LEU A 198 20.89 -2.35 27.74
CA LEU A 198 21.62 -1.21 27.19
C LEU A 198 21.98 -0.13 28.23
N ASP A 199 21.61 -0.32 29.50
CA ASP A 199 21.64 0.72 30.53
C ASP A 199 21.01 2.04 30.03
N LEU A 200 19.83 1.93 29.42
CA LEU A 200 19.20 3.00 28.66
C LEU A 200 17.75 3.21 29.08
N THR A 201 17.36 4.46 29.35
CA THR A 201 15.95 4.87 29.37
C THR A 201 15.65 5.71 28.14
N VAL A 202 14.62 5.32 27.39
CA VAL A 202 14.14 6.01 26.18
C VAL A 202 12.83 6.70 26.51
N THR A 203 12.73 8.02 26.31
CA THR A 203 11.51 8.80 26.53
C THR A 203 11.18 9.60 25.28
N TRP A 204 9.98 9.47 24.73
CA TRP A 204 9.62 10.10 23.46
C TRP A 204 8.19 10.59 23.38
N GLY A 205 7.93 11.60 22.56
CA GLY A 205 6.59 12.13 22.29
C GLY A 205 6.60 13.02 21.06
N THR A 206 5.42 13.38 20.57
CA THR A 206 5.24 14.35 19.47
C THR A 206 5.01 15.75 20.02
N MET A 207 5.59 16.74 19.34
CA MET A 207 5.44 18.15 19.72
C MET A 207 4.31 18.78 18.91
N ASP A 208 3.21 19.10 19.57
CA ASP A 208 1.94 19.50 18.93
C ASP A 208 1.90 20.97 18.46
N LYS A 209 2.86 21.80 18.88
CA LYS A 209 2.92 23.21 18.49
C LYS A 209 3.92 23.42 17.36
N GLN A 210 3.45 24.02 16.25
CA GLN A 210 4.29 24.40 15.10
C GLN A 210 5.57 25.16 15.50
N GLN A 211 5.49 26.03 16.51
CA GLN A 211 6.62 26.84 16.98
C GLN A 211 7.01 26.42 18.40
N MET A 212 7.65 25.26 18.52
CA MET A 212 8.21 24.77 19.77
C MET A 212 9.72 24.61 19.63
N VAL A 213 10.48 24.99 20.66
CA VAL A 213 11.93 24.77 20.69
C VAL A 213 12.34 23.84 21.82
N ILE A 214 13.52 23.21 21.74
CA ILE A 214 13.96 22.17 22.68
C ILE A 214 13.88 22.63 24.15
N LYS A 215 14.25 23.89 24.46
CA LYS A 215 14.24 24.39 25.84
C LYS A 215 12.84 24.52 26.45
N ASP A 216 11.80 24.55 25.61
CA ASP A 216 10.41 24.67 26.05
C ASP A 216 9.80 23.29 26.38
N LEU A 217 10.52 22.21 26.06
CA LEU A 217 10.08 20.85 26.33
C LEU A 217 10.16 20.52 27.82
N TYR A 218 9.08 19.92 28.33
CA TYR A 218 9.05 19.47 29.72
C TYR A 218 10.01 18.30 29.95
N GLY A 219 10.80 18.36 31.03
CA GLY A 219 11.66 17.26 31.45
C GLY A 219 12.98 17.13 30.67
N VAL A 220 13.32 18.11 29.83
CA VAL A 220 14.63 18.20 29.17
C VAL A 220 15.74 18.43 30.19
N ARG A 221 16.86 17.71 30.01
CA ARG A 221 18.04 17.81 30.86
C ARG A 221 19.27 18.10 30.00
N GLU A 222 20.10 19.04 30.45
CA GLU A 222 21.43 19.23 29.87
C GLU A 222 22.26 17.94 29.95
N ASP A 223 23.22 17.82 29.04
CA ASP A 223 24.13 16.67 28.91
C ASP A 223 23.46 15.33 28.54
N LYS A 224 22.17 15.34 28.18
CA LYS A 224 21.48 14.17 27.63
C LYS A 224 21.52 14.18 26.12
N SER A 225 21.53 12.99 25.53
CA SER A 225 21.42 12.85 24.08
C SER A 225 19.97 12.88 23.63
N PHE A 226 19.74 13.38 22.41
CA PHE A 226 18.42 13.48 21.80
C PHE A 226 18.38 12.88 20.41
N PHE A 227 17.20 12.44 19.99
CA PHE A 227 16.87 12.24 18.59
C PHE A 227 15.67 13.13 18.24
N ILE A 228 15.75 13.82 17.11
CA ILE A 228 14.68 14.70 16.62
C ILE A 228 14.32 14.24 15.22
N GLU A 229 13.10 13.76 15.03
CA GLU A 229 12.55 13.41 13.73
C GLU A 229 12.35 14.69 12.90
N LYS A 230 13.22 14.89 11.91
CA LYS A 230 13.20 16.07 11.06
C LYS A 230 13.93 15.76 9.75
N ASN A 231 13.15 15.49 8.72
CA ASN A 231 13.68 15.10 7.41
C ASN A 231 14.28 16.26 6.60
N SER A 232 13.95 17.51 6.94
CA SER A 232 14.57 18.68 6.31
C SER A 232 16.04 18.78 6.72
N VAL A 233 16.90 19.09 5.74
CA VAL A 233 18.29 19.43 6.00
C VAL A 233 18.32 20.85 6.60
N GLU A 234 18.51 20.92 7.91
CA GLU A 234 18.72 22.13 8.69
C GLU A 234 20.22 22.37 8.83
N GLU A 235 20.62 23.60 9.13
CA GLU A 235 22.02 23.91 9.45
C GLU A 235 22.47 23.39 10.83
N TRP A 236 21.80 22.39 11.42
CA TRP A 236 22.18 21.83 12.73
C TRP A 236 23.44 20.97 12.64
N ASN A 237 23.75 20.45 11.46
CA ASN A 237 24.98 19.69 11.20
C ASN A 237 26.27 20.52 11.37
N LYS A 238 26.20 21.85 11.53
CA LYS A 238 27.37 22.69 11.87
C LYS A 238 27.88 22.48 13.28
N PHE A 239 27.09 21.86 14.16
CA PHE A 239 27.51 21.52 15.52
C PHE A 239 28.15 20.12 15.53
N PRO A 240 29.37 19.95 16.06
CA PRO A 240 30.12 18.69 15.98
C PRO A 240 29.48 17.54 16.77
N THR A 241 28.56 17.86 17.68
CA THR A 241 27.80 16.89 18.49
C THR A 241 26.50 16.44 17.82
N ILE A 242 26.27 16.83 16.56
CA ILE A 242 25.04 16.55 15.82
C ILE A 242 25.35 15.73 14.59
N THR A 243 24.67 14.60 14.46
CA THR A 243 24.75 13.71 13.29
C THR A 243 23.39 13.64 12.61
N HIS A 244 23.33 14.02 11.33
CA HIS A 244 22.13 13.84 10.52
C HIS A 244 22.04 12.38 10.04
N LYS A 245 20.91 11.74 10.32
CA LYS A 245 20.51 10.41 9.85
C LYS A 245 19.57 10.62 8.66
N GLN A 246 20.13 10.55 7.46
CA GLN A 246 19.43 10.85 6.20
C GLN A 246 18.11 10.07 6.08
N GLY A 247 17.02 10.78 5.79
CA GLY A 247 15.69 10.20 5.66
C GLY A 247 14.99 9.88 6.99
N LEU A 248 15.52 10.36 8.12
CA LEU A 248 14.82 10.29 9.41
C LEU A 248 14.96 11.55 10.27
N GLY A 249 16.19 12.01 10.59
CA GLY A 249 16.34 13.09 11.57
C GLY A 249 17.74 13.34 12.10
N TYR A 250 17.82 14.03 13.23
CA TYR A 250 19.08 14.45 13.86
C TYR A 250 19.30 13.72 15.17
N TYR A 251 20.48 13.12 15.32
CA TYR A 251 20.98 12.63 16.60
C TYR A 251 21.92 13.66 17.22
N LEU A 252 21.60 14.11 18.43
CA LEU A 252 22.41 15.00 19.24
C LEU A 252 23.07 14.16 20.33
N SER A 253 24.38 13.98 20.29
CA SER A 253 25.10 13.16 21.28
C SER A 253 25.12 13.80 22.68
N THR A 254 24.91 15.12 22.76
CA THR A 254 24.71 15.88 23.99
C THR A 254 23.89 17.13 23.71
N TYR A 255 23.02 17.51 24.64
CA TYR A 255 22.22 18.73 24.60
C TYR A 255 22.83 19.82 25.48
N ASN A 256 22.98 21.01 24.89
CA ASN A 256 23.46 22.21 25.55
C ASN A 256 22.44 23.35 25.35
N ALA A 257 21.77 23.79 26.41
CA ALA A 257 20.67 24.75 26.28
C ALA A 257 21.08 26.09 25.66
N PRO A 258 22.25 26.69 25.98
CA PRO A 258 22.68 27.94 25.35
C PRO A 258 22.84 27.89 23.83
N THR A 259 23.26 26.75 23.27
CA THR A 259 23.55 26.61 21.83
C THR A 259 22.43 25.93 21.05
N MET A 260 21.71 25.01 21.67
CA MET A 260 20.71 24.16 21.01
C MET A 260 19.28 24.41 21.50
N GLY A 261 19.10 25.17 22.60
CA GLY A 261 17.79 25.35 23.22
C GLY A 261 16.74 26.01 22.32
N ASN A 262 17.18 26.77 21.30
CA ASN A 262 16.31 27.43 20.33
C ASN A 262 16.07 26.62 19.04
N PHE A 263 16.50 25.36 18.99
CA PHE A 263 16.21 24.51 17.83
C PHE A 263 14.72 24.20 17.76
N GLU A 264 14.11 24.48 16.61
CA GLU A 264 12.69 24.27 16.37
C GLU A 264 12.38 22.78 16.18
N VAL A 265 11.56 22.25 17.06
CA VAL A 265 11.12 20.85 17.14
C VAL A 265 9.60 20.71 17.04
N GLY A 266 8.91 21.78 16.64
CA GLY A 266 7.46 21.74 16.44
C GLY A 266 7.06 20.73 15.36
N ASN A 267 5.98 20.00 15.61
CA ASN A 267 5.49 18.85 14.82
C ASN A 267 6.48 17.69 14.65
N SER A 268 7.59 17.67 15.39
CA SER A 268 8.53 16.54 15.37
C SER A 268 8.25 15.56 16.50
N CYS A 269 8.52 14.28 16.27
CA CYS A 269 8.81 13.37 17.37
C CYS A 269 10.19 13.67 17.96
N VAL A 270 10.25 13.84 19.29
CA VAL A 270 11.50 14.05 20.03
C VAL A 270 11.71 12.91 21.00
N ILE A 271 12.91 12.34 20.99
CA ILE A 271 13.36 11.28 21.89
C ILE A 271 14.49 11.82 22.76
N GLN A 272 14.35 11.74 24.09
CA GLN A 272 15.44 11.97 25.04
C GLN A 272 15.93 10.63 25.58
N PHE A 273 17.24 10.47 25.65
CA PHE A 273 17.88 9.27 26.19
C PHE A 273 18.59 9.54 27.51
N ASN A 274 18.44 8.63 28.47
CA ASN A 274 19.25 8.60 29.68
C ASN A 274 20.09 7.31 29.68
N GLY A 275 21.35 7.41 29.27
CA GLY A 275 22.27 6.29 29.03
C GLY A 275 23.10 6.51 27.76
N ASN A 276 23.87 5.51 27.32
CA ASN A 276 24.59 5.57 26.05
C ASN A 276 23.67 5.16 24.88
N ALA A 277 23.21 6.15 24.11
CA ALA A 277 22.19 5.92 23.08
C ALA A 277 22.74 5.54 21.69
N ASN A 278 24.05 5.57 21.45
CA ASN A 278 24.61 5.43 20.11
C ASN A 278 24.15 4.14 19.40
N ALA A 279 24.32 2.99 20.07
CA ALA A 279 23.95 1.69 19.50
C ALA A 279 22.45 1.58 19.27
N PHE A 280 21.62 2.09 20.19
CA PHE A 280 20.17 2.10 20.04
C PHE A 280 19.75 2.96 18.84
N VAL A 281 20.30 4.17 18.70
CA VAL A 281 19.97 5.09 17.61
C VAL A 281 20.39 4.52 16.26
N ASP A 282 21.53 3.84 16.18
CA ASP A 282 21.96 3.17 14.95
C ASP A 282 21.01 2.01 14.59
N GLN A 283 20.65 1.16 15.56
CA GLN A 283 19.70 0.06 15.33
C GLN A 283 18.30 0.57 14.96
N MET A 284 17.82 1.60 15.66
CA MET A 284 16.54 2.27 15.39
C MET A 284 16.56 2.88 14.00
N TYR A 285 17.64 3.57 13.61
CA TYR A 285 17.76 4.14 12.26
C TYR A 285 17.78 3.06 11.18
N GLN A 286 18.52 1.97 11.35
CA GLN A 286 18.55 0.86 10.39
C GLN A 286 17.18 0.17 10.29
N ALA A 287 16.52 -0.06 11.43
CA ALA A 287 15.17 -0.59 11.46
C ALA A 287 14.17 0.36 10.82
N TRP A 288 14.32 1.67 11.02
CA TRP A 288 13.51 2.69 10.36
C TRP A 288 13.76 2.74 8.87
N GLN A 289 15.00 2.62 8.38
CA GLN A 289 15.26 2.56 6.94
C GLN A 289 14.64 1.30 6.34
N ALA A 290 14.86 0.14 6.96
CA ALA A 290 14.22 -1.11 6.58
C ALA A 290 12.69 -1.02 6.66
N SER A 291 12.16 -0.27 7.63
CA SER A 291 10.72 -0.10 7.80
C SER A 291 10.12 1.08 7.06
N ALA A 292 10.87 2.07 6.60
CA ALA A 292 10.39 3.17 5.76
C ALA A 292 10.24 2.65 4.32
N HIS A 293 11.11 1.69 3.95
CA HIS A 293 10.86 0.72 2.90
C HIS A 293 9.68 -0.24 3.19
N PHE A 294 9.06 -0.23 4.37
CA PHE A 294 7.97 -1.14 4.77
C PHE A 294 6.66 -0.40 5.11
N TYR A 295 6.70 0.85 5.60
CA TYR A 295 5.57 1.70 5.97
C TYR A 295 5.09 2.53 4.79
N GLN A 296 5.98 2.84 3.82
CA GLN A 296 5.53 3.14 2.46
C GLN A 296 4.99 1.90 1.71
N HIS A 297 5.06 0.70 2.30
CA HIS A 297 4.72 -0.55 1.62
C HIS A 297 3.63 -1.42 2.30
N ASN A 298 3.15 -1.08 3.49
CA ASN A 298 2.21 -1.95 4.20
C ASN A 298 0.77 -1.47 4.29
N ASN A 299 0.48 -0.17 4.15
CA ASN A 299 -0.88 0.33 3.91
C ASN A 299 -0.99 1.23 2.67
N SER A 300 0.10 1.88 2.24
CA SER A 300 0.17 2.42 0.89
C SER A 300 0.70 1.35 -0.05
N GLU A 301 -0.12 1.01 -1.04
CA GLU A 301 0.27 0.28 -2.24
C GLU A 301 1.67 0.73 -2.73
N PRO A 302 2.65 -0.19 -2.88
CA PRO A 302 3.94 0.19 -3.45
C PRO A 302 3.69 0.82 -4.81
N THR A 303 4.40 1.90 -5.14
CA THR A 303 4.25 2.66 -6.39
C THR A 303 4.03 1.71 -7.58
N ALA A 304 3.12 2.05 -8.48
CA ALA A 304 2.94 1.26 -9.70
C ALA A 304 4.29 1.01 -10.40
N GLY A 305 4.53 -0.22 -10.84
CA GLY A 305 5.80 -0.63 -11.44
C GLY A 305 6.89 -1.13 -10.48
N ILE A 306 6.58 -1.48 -9.23
CA ILE A 306 7.50 -2.23 -8.35
C ILE A 306 6.81 -3.44 -7.70
N GLY A 307 7.54 -4.56 -7.60
CA GLY A 307 7.10 -5.72 -6.85
C GLY A 307 6.86 -5.43 -5.36
N TYR A 308 6.06 -6.27 -4.70
CA TYR A 308 5.98 -6.29 -3.24
C TYR A 308 7.34 -6.73 -2.65
N HIS A 309 7.83 -5.99 -1.67
CA HIS A 309 9.00 -6.38 -0.90
C HIS A 309 8.83 -6.02 0.58
N PRO A 310 9.02 -6.98 1.51
CA PRO A 310 9.11 -8.41 1.27
C PRO A 310 7.77 -8.98 0.77
N PHE A 311 7.81 -10.20 0.21
CA PHE A 311 6.58 -10.87 -0.20
C PHE A 311 5.67 -11.17 0.99
N PRO A 312 4.35 -10.91 0.88
CA PRO A 312 3.41 -11.27 1.92
C PRO A 312 3.34 -12.79 2.07
N LYS A 313 3.06 -13.25 3.30
CA LYS A 313 2.90 -14.68 3.63
C LYS A 313 1.66 -15.30 2.98
N ASN A 314 0.67 -14.47 2.66
CA ASN A 314 -0.60 -14.83 2.06
C ASN A 314 -0.71 -14.17 0.68
N VAL A 315 -1.65 -14.63 -0.14
CA VAL A 315 -1.98 -13.91 -1.36
C VAL A 315 -2.56 -12.56 -0.98
N ARG A 316 -2.01 -11.49 -1.55
CA ARG A 316 -2.50 -10.12 -1.34
C ARG A 316 -2.78 -9.46 -2.69
N VAL A 317 -3.90 -8.76 -2.77
CA VAL A 317 -4.35 -8.09 -3.99
C VAL A 317 -4.70 -6.64 -3.65
N THR A 318 -4.18 -5.72 -4.45
CA THR A 318 -4.65 -4.33 -4.49
C THR A 318 -5.06 -3.96 -5.92
N LYS A 319 -5.68 -2.78 -6.10
CA LYS A 319 -6.03 -2.24 -7.42
C LYS A 319 -5.21 -0.99 -7.69
N VAL A 320 -4.34 -1.08 -8.68
CA VAL A 320 -3.36 -0.04 -9.08
C VAL A 320 -3.69 0.50 -10.46
N LYS A 321 -3.12 1.64 -10.82
CA LYS A 321 -2.91 2.01 -12.23
C LYS A 321 -1.47 1.70 -12.63
N HIS A 322 -1.24 0.86 -13.63
CA HIS A 322 0.09 0.45 -14.11
C HIS A 322 0.16 0.47 -15.63
N PHE A 323 1.21 1.08 -16.20
CA PHE A 323 1.32 1.40 -17.64
C PHE A 323 0.02 1.98 -18.22
N ASP A 324 -0.53 2.98 -17.54
CA ASP A 324 -1.80 3.61 -17.87
C ASP A 324 -3.08 2.75 -17.84
N ASN A 325 -2.99 1.46 -17.52
CA ASN A 325 -4.13 0.56 -17.41
C ASN A 325 -4.45 0.25 -15.94
N MET A 326 -5.73 0.11 -15.62
CA MET A 326 -6.15 -0.38 -14.30
C MET A 326 -5.81 -1.87 -14.17
N CYS A 327 -5.08 -2.20 -13.11
CA CYS A 327 -4.59 -3.54 -12.87
C CYS A 327 -4.93 -4.04 -11.47
N TRP A 328 -5.12 -5.34 -11.35
CA TRP A 328 -4.91 -6.05 -10.09
C TRP A 328 -3.41 -6.23 -9.87
N LYS A 329 -2.91 -5.77 -8.73
CA LYS A 329 -1.54 -6.07 -8.29
C LYS A 329 -1.59 -7.18 -7.26
N ILE A 330 -1.08 -8.34 -7.64
CA ILE A 330 -1.26 -9.60 -6.94
C ILE A 330 0.12 -10.07 -6.45
N ALA A 331 0.36 -10.08 -5.15
CA ALA A 331 1.49 -10.78 -4.57
C ALA A 331 1.11 -12.23 -4.27
N ALA A 332 1.72 -13.17 -4.99
CA ALA A 332 1.47 -14.60 -4.89
C ALA A 332 2.56 -15.38 -5.61
N ALA A 333 2.63 -16.70 -5.37
CA ALA A 333 3.48 -17.60 -6.14
C ALA A 333 4.94 -17.16 -6.22
N GLY A 334 5.48 -16.66 -5.10
CA GLY A 334 6.85 -16.15 -5.03
C GLY A 334 7.14 -14.86 -5.80
N GLY A 335 6.13 -14.19 -6.38
CA GLY A 335 6.29 -12.98 -7.19
C GLY A 335 5.14 -11.98 -7.05
N THR A 336 5.26 -10.86 -7.78
CA THR A 336 4.20 -9.83 -7.89
C THR A 336 3.74 -9.71 -9.33
N TRP A 337 2.45 -9.91 -9.55
CA TRP A 337 1.84 -9.91 -10.86
C TRP A 337 0.98 -8.66 -11.03
N TYR A 338 1.06 -8.02 -12.20
CA TYR A 338 0.16 -6.95 -12.59
C TYR A 338 -0.75 -7.47 -13.69
N PHE A 339 -2.03 -7.64 -13.39
CA PHE A 339 -3.05 -8.13 -14.32
C PHE A 339 -4.00 -7.00 -14.70
N GLU A 340 -4.03 -6.60 -15.97
CA GLU A 340 -4.99 -5.61 -16.47
C GLU A 340 -6.42 -6.11 -16.27
N ASN A 341 -7.27 -5.30 -15.62
CA ASN A 341 -8.51 -5.82 -15.06
C ASN A 341 -9.74 -5.70 -15.98
N GLY A 342 -9.60 -5.09 -17.15
CA GLY A 342 -10.67 -4.82 -18.11
C GLY A 342 -11.34 -3.46 -17.96
N GLU A 343 -11.11 -2.71 -16.87
CA GLU A 343 -11.72 -1.39 -16.67
C GLU A 343 -11.17 -0.33 -17.65
N THR A 344 -9.92 -0.49 -18.10
CA THR A 344 -9.33 0.32 -19.15
C THR A 344 -9.53 -0.36 -20.51
N ASP A 345 -10.52 0.10 -21.25
CA ASP A 345 -10.82 -0.33 -22.63
C ASP A 345 -11.07 -1.85 -22.84
N GLY A 346 -11.38 -2.61 -21.79
CA GLY A 346 -11.60 -4.06 -21.90
C GLY A 346 -10.34 -4.86 -22.21
N LYS A 347 -9.18 -4.36 -21.79
CA LYS A 347 -7.88 -5.04 -21.88
C LYS A 347 -7.65 -5.91 -20.65
N THR A 348 -7.17 -7.14 -20.85
CA THR A 348 -6.88 -8.08 -19.76
C THR A 348 -5.60 -8.86 -20.01
N GLY A 349 -5.00 -9.43 -18.96
CA GLY A 349 -3.76 -10.21 -19.05
C GLY A 349 -2.68 -9.64 -18.14
N PHE A 350 -1.63 -10.43 -17.89
CA PHE A 350 -0.51 -10.00 -17.07
C PHE A 350 0.45 -9.14 -17.90
N SER A 351 0.62 -7.89 -17.51
CA SER A 351 1.54 -6.92 -18.13
C SER A 351 2.92 -6.89 -17.46
N SER A 352 3.00 -7.31 -16.20
CA SER A 352 4.25 -7.43 -15.44
C SER A 352 4.25 -8.63 -14.49
N ALA A 353 5.43 -9.19 -14.24
CA ALA A 353 5.69 -10.26 -13.28
C ALA A 353 7.04 -10.06 -12.59
N PHE A 354 7.02 -9.50 -11.38
CA PHE A 354 8.24 -9.21 -10.61
C PHE A 354 8.65 -10.38 -9.72
N ASP A 355 9.93 -10.75 -9.76
CA ASP A 355 10.56 -11.70 -8.84
C ASP A 355 11.07 -11.03 -7.54
N GLN A 356 11.82 -11.77 -6.72
CA GLN A 356 12.46 -11.31 -5.48
C GLN A 356 13.62 -10.34 -5.69
N ALA A 357 14.27 -10.37 -6.85
CA ALA A 357 15.29 -9.40 -7.22
C ALA A 357 14.68 -8.10 -7.76
N GLY A 358 13.39 -8.09 -8.08
CA GLY A 358 12.69 -6.95 -8.66
C GLY A 358 12.75 -6.91 -10.19
N ASN A 359 13.13 -8.01 -10.84
CA ASN A 359 13.15 -8.12 -12.29
C ASN A 359 11.74 -8.35 -12.82
N ASP A 360 11.31 -7.63 -13.86
CA ASP A 360 10.00 -7.79 -14.51
C ASP A 360 10.05 -8.79 -15.67
N TRP A 361 9.67 -10.03 -15.42
CA TRP A 361 9.68 -11.13 -16.39
C TRP A 361 8.63 -11.03 -17.49
N ILE A 362 7.84 -9.95 -17.56
CA ILE A 362 6.96 -9.67 -18.70
C ILE A 362 7.29 -8.31 -19.28
N GLY A 363 7.30 -7.24 -18.47
CA GLY A 363 7.72 -5.91 -18.92
C GLY A 363 6.99 -5.40 -20.15
N ASN A 364 5.66 -5.52 -20.23
CA ASN A 364 4.87 -4.92 -21.31
C ASN A 364 4.67 -3.41 -21.03
N ASP A 365 5.76 -2.65 -21.12
CA ASP A 365 5.82 -1.22 -20.83
C ASP A 365 5.79 -0.36 -22.10
N ALA A 366 5.04 -0.80 -23.10
CA ALA A 366 5.05 -0.21 -24.44
C ALA A 366 4.67 1.28 -24.47
N ASP A 367 3.87 1.72 -23.49
CA ASP A 367 3.45 3.11 -23.28
C ASP A 367 4.57 4.04 -22.76
N LYS A 368 5.72 3.50 -22.31
CA LYS A 368 6.92 4.28 -21.95
C LYS A 368 7.77 4.72 -23.17
N GLY A 369 7.23 4.58 -24.37
CA GLY A 369 7.90 4.97 -25.63
C GLY A 369 8.56 3.80 -26.38
N TYR A 370 8.58 2.59 -25.80
CA TYR A 370 9.08 1.37 -26.44
C TYR A 370 8.17 0.86 -27.57
N ASN A 371 6.96 1.41 -27.72
CA ASN A 371 6.13 1.23 -28.91
C ASN A 371 6.79 1.69 -30.23
N THR A 372 7.85 2.50 -30.14
CA THR A 372 8.62 3.01 -31.28
C THR A 372 9.84 2.15 -31.62
N SER A 373 10.15 1.11 -30.83
CA SER A 373 11.23 0.16 -31.11
C SER A 373 11.01 -0.57 -32.44
N SER A 374 12.11 -0.90 -33.13
CA SER A 374 12.02 -1.50 -34.47
C SER A 374 11.27 -2.84 -34.43
N SER A 375 10.40 -3.09 -35.41
CA SER A 375 9.62 -4.34 -35.51
C SER A 375 10.50 -5.58 -35.63
N ASN A 376 11.74 -5.44 -36.10
CA ASN A 376 12.67 -6.55 -36.31
C ASN A 376 13.21 -7.15 -35.00
N GLY A 377 13.21 -6.36 -33.92
CA GLY A 377 13.58 -6.84 -32.58
C GLY A 377 12.39 -7.35 -31.77
N GLY A 378 11.16 -7.12 -32.22
CA GLY A 378 9.96 -7.25 -31.39
C GLY A 378 9.71 -5.98 -30.56
N LYS A 379 8.44 -5.62 -30.39
CA LYS A 379 8.03 -4.51 -29.53
C LYS A 379 7.56 -5.02 -28.17
N HIS A 380 7.64 -4.19 -27.15
CA HIS A 380 7.22 -4.56 -25.80
C HIS A 380 5.69 -4.78 -25.73
N GLU A 381 4.90 -4.19 -26.65
CA GLU A 381 3.45 -4.45 -26.79
C GLU A 381 3.07 -5.88 -27.18
N TYR A 382 4.05 -6.73 -27.55
CA TYR A 382 3.85 -8.17 -27.78
C TYR A 382 4.16 -9.01 -26.55
N ARG A 383 4.80 -8.44 -25.52
CA ARG A 383 5.08 -9.18 -24.28
C ARG A 383 3.78 -9.40 -23.52
N GLY A 384 3.65 -10.52 -22.82
CA GLY A 384 2.45 -10.83 -22.08
C GLY A 384 2.37 -12.25 -21.59
N TRP A 385 1.49 -12.45 -20.62
CA TRP A 385 1.08 -13.77 -20.17
C TRP A 385 -0.41 -13.76 -19.84
N PRO A 386 -1.19 -14.80 -20.21
CA PRO A 386 -0.84 -15.95 -21.04
C PRO A 386 -1.11 -15.79 -22.56
N ASN A 387 -1.42 -14.58 -23.06
CA ASN A 387 -1.84 -14.34 -24.45
C ASN A 387 -2.77 -15.45 -24.98
N PHE A 388 -3.86 -15.68 -24.24
CA PHE A 388 -4.56 -16.96 -24.22
C PHE A 388 -5.31 -17.29 -25.51
N GLY A 389 -6.25 -16.43 -25.88
CA GLY A 389 -7.28 -16.74 -26.88
C GLY A 389 -7.16 -15.89 -28.13
N GLU A 390 -7.77 -16.37 -29.21
CA GLU A 390 -7.99 -15.56 -30.41
C GLU A 390 -8.69 -14.22 -30.08
N GLY A 391 -8.39 -13.19 -30.87
CA GLY A 391 -8.89 -11.84 -30.61
C GLY A 391 -8.27 -11.16 -29.38
N ASN A 392 -7.02 -11.52 -29.04
CA ASN A 392 -6.21 -10.93 -27.95
C ASN A 392 -6.74 -11.18 -26.53
N PHE A 393 -7.56 -12.21 -26.30
CA PHE A 393 -8.09 -12.47 -24.98
C PHE A 393 -6.97 -12.80 -23.98
N ASN A 394 -6.90 -12.03 -22.89
CA ASN A 394 -5.83 -12.08 -21.89
C ASN A 394 -4.41 -11.83 -22.44
N HIS A 395 -4.31 -11.00 -23.47
CA HIS A 395 -3.08 -10.33 -23.83
C HIS A 395 -3.10 -8.89 -23.27
N PRO A 396 -2.14 -8.49 -22.41
CA PRO A 396 -2.09 -7.13 -21.87
C PRO A 396 -1.97 -6.08 -22.98
N GLN A 397 -2.38 -4.85 -22.69
CA GLN A 397 -2.45 -3.70 -23.59
C GLN A 397 -3.38 -3.85 -24.81
N ARG A 398 -3.91 -5.05 -25.08
CA ARG A 398 -4.75 -5.33 -26.24
C ARG A 398 -6.20 -5.53 -25.83
N LYS A 399 -7.07 -4.81 -26.53
CA LYS A 399 -8.50 -4.86 -26.28
C LYS A 399 -9.07 -6.21 -26.70
N SER A 400 -9.73 -6.88 -25.75
CA SER A 400 -10.47 -8.14 -25.98
C SER A 400 -11.92 -8.09 -25.48
N ASN A 401 -12.37 -6.89 -25.05
CA ASN A 401 -13.65 -6.65 -24.36
C ASN A 401 -13.86 -7.59 -23.16
N ALA A 402 -12.76 -8.03 -22.54
CA ALA A 402 -12.82 -8.89 -21.38
C ALA A 402 -12.93 -8.05 -20.11
N ILE A 403 -13.57 -8.63 -19.09
CA ILE A 403 -13.61 -8.09 -17.74
C ILE A 403 -12.99 -9.09 -16.79
N SER A 404 -12.53 -8.64 -15.63
CA SER A 404 -12.11 -9.51 -14.55
C SER A 404 -12.69 -9.10 -13.20
N TYR A 405 -12.95 -10.08 -12.35
CA TYR A 405 -13.52 -9.89 -11.02
C TYR A 405 -13.13 -11.03 -10.09
N TRP A 406 -13.17 -10.78 -8.79
CA TRP A 406 -12.85 -11.79 -7.77
C TRP A 406 -14.08 -12.61 -7.40
N THR A 407 -13.89 -13.87 -7.03
CA THR A 407 -14.98 -14.77 -6.62
C THR A 407 -14.67 -15.54 -5.35
N ASP A 408 -15.73 -15.97 -4.66
CA ASP A 408 -15.65 -16.96 -3.59
C ASP A 408 -15.38 -18.38 -4.14
N ALA A 409 -15.21 -19.36 -3.26
CA ALA A 409 -15.00 -20.76 -3.64
C ALA A 409 -16.18 -21.42 -4.37
N LYS A 410 -17.36 -20.78 -4.38
CA LYS A 410 -18.55 -21.22 -5.11
C LYS A 410 -18.69 -20.52 -6.47
N GLY A 411 -17.78 -19.61 -6.81
CA GLY A 411 -17.79 -18.84 -8.05
C GLY A 411 -18.69 -17.60 -8.01
N ASN A 412 -19.20 -17.19 -6.83
CA ASN A 412 -19.97 -15.96 -6.70
C ASN A 412 -19.01 -14.76 -6.66
N PRO A 413 -19.33 -13.63 -7.33
CA PRO A 413 -18.54 -12.41 -7.22
C PRO A 413 -18.40 -11.95 -5.77
N ILE A 414 -17.19 -11.53 -5.38
CA ILE A 414 -16.93 -10.86 -4.11
C ILE A 414 -16.65 -9.38 -4.35
N ALA A 415 -17.12 -8.52 -3.44
CA ALA A 415 -16.83 -7.09 -3.50
C ALA A 415 -15.33 -6.86 -3.22
N PHE A 416 -14.72 -5.98 -4.02
CA PHE A 416 -13.34 -5.55 -3.81
C PHE A 416 -13.34 -4.23 -3.04
N ASN A 417 -13.01 -4.29 -1.74
CA ASN A 417 -12.96 -3.13 -0.85
C ASN A 417 -11.49 -2.79 -0.55
N HIS A 418 -10.81 -2.19 -1.54
CA HIS A 418 -9.39 -1.77 -1.51
C HIS A 418 -8.35 -2.90 -1.51
N VAL A 419 -8.50 -3.92 -0.66
CA VAL A 419 -7.54 -5.02 -0.51
C VAL A 419 -8.28 -6.35 -0.39
N LEU A 420 -7.73 -7.40 -1.01
CA LEU A 420 -8.08 -8.79 -0.68
C LEU A 420 -6.85 -9.51 -0.17
N GLU A 421 -7.01 -10.30 0.89
CA GLU A 421 -5.93 -11.13 1.43
C GLU A 421 -6.45 -12.51 1.83
N GLY A 422 -5.66 -13.56 1.56
CA GLY A 422 -6.01 -14.92 1.97
C GLY A 422 -5.01 -15.97 1.51
N ASP A 423 -5.13 -17.20 2.02
CA ASP A 423 -4.28 -18.33 1.60
C ASP A 423 -4.65 -18.86 0.20
N HIS A 424 -5.80 -18.47 -0.32
CA HIS A 424 -6.27 -18.79 -1.66
C HIS A 424 -7.26 -17.73 -2.13
N LEU A 425 -6.97 -17.05 -3.25
CA LEU A 425 -7.91 -16.13 -3.90
C LEU A 425 -8.20 -16.59 -5.32
N ILE A 426 -9.43 -16.37 -5.78
CA ILE A 426 -9.91 -16.78 -7.10
C ILE A 426 -10.35 -15.54 -7.88
N MET A 427 -9.79 -15.37 -9.08
CA MET A 427 -10.19 -14.33 -10.03
C MET A 427 -10.77 -14.99 -11.27
N ARG A 428 -11.85 -14.44 -11.81
CA ARG A 428 -12.40 -14.86 -13.10
C ARG A 428 -12.17 -13.76 -14.11
N THR A 429 -11.90 -14.15 -15.35
CA THR A 429 -11.95 -13.22 -16.49
C THR A 429 -12.72 -13.84 -17.64
N SER A 430 -13.54 -13.02 -18.29
CA SER A 430 -14.45 -13.53 -19.31
C SER A 430 -14.74 -12.52 -20.41
N ASN A 431 -15.02 -13.06 -21.59
CA ASN A 431 -15.72 -12.38 -22.68
C ASN A 431 -16.73 -13.35 -23.33
N GLU A 432 -17.23 -13.04 -24.51
CA GLU A 432 -18.21 -13.88 -25.21
C GLU A 432 -17.69 -15.28 -25.57
N THR A 433 -16.39 -15.37 -25.87
CA THR A 433 -15.69 -16.57 -26.38
C THR A 433 -15.06 -17.40 -25.27
N TYR A 434 -14.44 -16.74 -24.29
CA TYR A 434 -13.62 -17.37 -23.26
C TYR A 434 -14.09 -17.00 -21.84
N ASP A 435 -13.81 -17.89 -20.89
CA ASP A 435 -14.00 -17.69 -19.44
C ASP A 435 -12.92 -18.50 -18.72
N LEU A 436 -12.02 -17.82 -18.02
CA LEU A 436 -10.95 -18.43 -17.25
C LEU A 436 -11.10 -18.12 -15.76
N GLU A 437 -10.65 -19.07 -14.96
CA GLU A 437 -10.54 -18.98 -13.52
C GLU A 437 -9.05 -19.05 -13.15
N TYR A 438 -8.55 -17.99 -12.51
CA TYR A 438 -7.21 -17.94 -11.95
C TYR A 438 -7.29 -18.25 -10.46
N HIS A 439 -6.43 -19.16 -10.00
CA HIS A 439 -6.26 -19.44 -8.58
C HIS A 439 -4.88 -18.98 -8.16
N PHE A 440 -4.83 -18.17 -7.11
CA PHE A 440 -3.57 -17.73 -6.52
C PHE A 440 -3.41 -18.38 -5.16
N TYR A 441 -2.25 -19.00 -4.95
CA TYR A 441 -1.78 -19.48 -3.65
C TYR A 441 -0.44 -18.79 -3.34
N PRO A 442 -0.01 -18.77 -2.06
CA PRO A 442 1.31 -18.25 -1.71
C PRO A 442 2.46 -18.92 -2.48
N THR A 443 2.28 -20.19 -2.86
CA THR A 443 3.34 -21.01 -3.47
C THR A 443 3.26 -21.13 -5.00
N HIS A 444 2.10 -20.94 -5.61
CA HIS A 444 1.90 -21.12 -7.05
C HIS A 444 0.61 -20.47 -7.52
N ALA A 445 0.48 -20.24 -8.83
CA ALA A 445 -0.74 -19.79 -9.47
C ALA A 445 -1.22 -20.81 -10.51
N ILE A 446 -2.50 -20.75 -10.85
CA ILE A 446 -3.17 -21.70 -11.75
C ILE A 446 -4.05 -20.92 -12.71
N ILE A 447 -4.12 -21.38 -13.96
CA ILE A 447 -5.14 -20.98 -14.94
C ILE A 447 -5.98 -22.22 -15.26
N LYS A 448 -7.27 -22.11 -15.02
CA LYS A 448 -8.27 -23.13 -15.32
C LYS A 448 -9.26 -22.57 -16.33
N ILE A 449 -9.58 -23.39 -17.34
CA ILE A 449 -10.50 -23.00 -18.40
C ILE A 449 -11.91 -23.39 -17.97
N ILE A 450 -12.82 -22.42 -17.91
CA ILE A 450 -14.24 -22.69 -17.69
C ILE A 450 -14.93 -22.85 -19.04
N LYS A 451 -14.60 -21.96 -19.98
CA LYS A 451 -15.18 -21.91 -21.34
C LYS A 451 -14.12 -21.48 -22.35
N ALA A 452 -14.05 -22.21 -23.46
CA ALA A 452 -13.33 -21.80 -24.66
C ALA A 452 -14.14 -22.22 -25.89
N LYS A 453 -14.76 -21.26 -26.58
CA LYS A 453 -15.54 -21.51 -27.81
C LYS A 453 -14.68 -21.54 -29.08
N ASP A 454 -13.41 -21.20 -28.95
CA ASP A 454 -12.44 -21.13 -30.04
C ASP A 454 -11.07 -21.58 -29.51
N ASN A 455 -10.09 -21.71 -30.40
CA ASN A 455 -8.78 -22.25 -30.07
C ASN A 455 -8.00 -21.33 -29.11
N TYR A 456 -7.19 -21.93 -28.25
CA TYR A 456 -6.35 -21.22 -27.30
C TYR A 456 -4.93 -21.78 -27.23
N ALA A 457 -4.06 -21.04 -26.55
CA ALA A 457 -2.73 -21.45 -26.14
C ALA A 457 -2.40 -20.87 -24.77
N PHE A 458 -1.48 -21.47 -24.03
CA PHE A 458 -0.82 -20.82 -22.90
C PHE A 458 0.52 -20.28 -23.39
N LEU A 459 0.54 -19.01 -23.75
CA LEU A 459 1.62 -18.35 -24.46
C LEU A 459 2.29 -17.31 -23.55
N TYR A 460 3.54 -17.58 -23.20
CA TYR A 460 4.42 -16.65 -22.51
C TYR A 460 5.30 -15.91 -23.50
N GLU A 461 5.30 -14.59 -23.39
CA GLU A 461 6.09 -13.66 -24.20
C GLU A 461 6.74 -12.67 -23.24
N GLY A 462 8.04 -12.80 -22.98
CA GLY A 462 8.72 -11.92 -22.02
C GLY A 462 10.24 -12.12 -21.99
N PRO A 463 10.99 -11.21 -21.34
CA PRO A 463 12.42 -11.36 -21.13
C PRO A 463 12.70 -12.39 -20.03
N VAL A 464 13.89 -12.99 -20.05
CA VAL A 464 14.42 -13.71 -18.88
C VAL A 464 15.12 -12.68 -17.98
N GLY A 465 14.77 -12.61 -16.69
CA GLY A 465 15.49 -11.74 -15.76
C GLY A 465 15.24 -10.23 -15.91
N GLY A 466 14.11 -9.82 -16.51
CA GLY A 466 13.70 -8.41 -16.55
C GLY A 466 14.02 -7.67 -17.84
N GLU A 467 15.21 -7.88 -18.40
CA GLU A 467 15.60 -7.33 -19.71
C GLU A 467 16.36 -8.36 -20.52
N GLN A 468 16.08 -8.43 -21.82
CA GLN A 468 16.71 -9.39 -22.70
C GLN A 468 17.97 -8.79 -23.34
N GLU A 469 19.14 -8.98 -22.73
CA GLU A 469 20.39 -8.44 -23.27
C GLU A 469 20.98 -9.27 -24.44
N ALA A 470 21.76 -8.61 -25.31
CA ALA A 470 22.32 -9.20 -26.53
C ALA A 470 23.18 -10.46 -26.31
N PRO A 471 24.07 -10.55 -25.30
CA PRO A 471 24.76 -11.81 -24.99
C PRO A 471 23.95 -12.62 -23.96
N ILE A 472 22.82 -13.20 -24.42
CA ILE A 472 21.95 -14.13 -23.67
C ILE A 472 22.67 -15.43 -23.23
N GLU A 473 23.94 -15.60 -23.59
CA GLU A 473 24.70 -16.86 -23.49
C GLU A 473 24.77 -17.45 -22.08
N LYS A 474 24.34 -16.70 -21.06
CA LYS A 474 24.31 -17.14 -19.68
C LYS A 474 22.92 -17.55 -19.20
N ASP A 475 21.85 -16.95 -19.73
CA ASP A 475 20.48 -17.30 -19.36
C ASP A 475 20.08 -18.60 -20.04
N TYR A 476 19.23 -19.37 -19.39
CA TYR A 476 18.88 -20.69 -19.90
C TYR A 476 17.44 -21.07 -19.60
N TYR A 477 16.93 -21.98 -20.42
CA TYR A 477 15.70 -22.70 -20.12
C TYR A 477 15.99 -24.17 -19.88
N VAL A 478 15.09 -24.81 -19.13
CA VAL A 478 15.20 -26.22 -18.79
C VAL A 478 13.85 -26.89 -18.96
N LEU A 479 13.89 -28.11 -19.50
CA LEU A 479 12.73 -28.99 -19.64
C LEU A 479 12.80 -30.12 -18.62
N LYS A 480 11.89 -31.08 -18.71
CA LYS A 480 11.81 -32.23 -17.79
C LYS A 480 13.09 -33.07 -17.70
N ASP A 481 13.94 -33.05 -18.71
CA ASP A 481 15.21 -33.79 -18.71
C ASP A 481 16.34 -33.12 -17.94
N GLY A 482 16.14 -31.90 -17.44
CA GLY A 482 17.12 -31.17 -16.64
C GLY A 482 18.28 -30.57 -17.44
N VAL A 483 18.26 -30.66 -18.77
CA VAL A 483 19.33 -30.10 -19.60
C VAL A 483 19.16 -28.59 -19.70
N HIS A 484 20.20 -27.85 -19.31
CA HIS A 484 20.28 -26.40 -19.47
C HIS A 484 20.52 -26.07 -20.94
N ARG A 485 19.63 -25.27 -21.52
CA ARG A 485 19.67 -24.93 -22.95
C ARG A 485 19.78 -23.43 -23.12
N THR A 486 20.63 -23.03 -24.06
CA THR A 486 20.75 -21.65 -24.51
C THR A 486 19.56 -21.27 -25.39
N PHE A 487 19.17 -20.01 -25.35
CA PHE A 487 18.19 -19.47 -26.27
C PHE A 487 18.81 -19.19 -27.64
N VAL A 488 18.27 -19.83 -28.67
CA VAL A 488 18.75 -19.65 -30.04
C VAL A 488 17.78 -18.76 -30.80
N GLU A 489 18.31 -17.78 -31.52
CA GLU A 489 17.51 -17.00 -32.46
C GLU A 489 17.01 -17.91 -33.60
N GLY A 490 15.71 -17.87 -33.84
CA GLY A 490 15.08 -18.69 -34.86
C GLY A 490 13.66 -18.19 -35.13
N GLY A 491 13.20 -18.38 -36.36
CA GLY A 491 11.80 -18.12 -36.70
C GLY A 491 10.84 -19.10 -36.02
N LEU A 492 9.53 -18.88 -36.22
CA LEU A 492 8.43 -19.67 -35.70
C LEU A 492 8.75 -21.17 -35.65
N GLY A 493 8.63 -21.75 -34.46
CA GLY A 493 8.70 -23.20 -34.26
C GLY A 493 9.77 -23.65 -33.27
N TYR A 494 11.01 -23.16 -33.28
CA TYR A 494 12.10 -23.96 -32.68
C TYR A 494 13.24 -23.19 -31.96
N LEU A 495 13.20 -23.16 -30.62
CA LEU A 495 14.39 -22.92 -29.77
C LEU A 495 15.38 -24.08 -29.90
N ASN A 496 14.85 -25.29 -30.08
CA ASN A 496 15.60 -26.48 -30.46
C ASN A 496 14.91 -27.14 -31.67
N PRO A 497 15.53 -27.12 -32.86
CA PRO A 497 15.00 -27.77 -34.07
C PRO A 497 14.64 -29.25 -33.89
N GLU A 498 15.27 -29.95 -32.95
CA GLU A 498 15.00 -31.37 -32.69
C GLU A 498 13.60 -31.63 -32.13
N PHE A 499 12.98 -30.65 -31.46
CA PHE A 499 11.68 -30.83 -30.84
C PHE A 499 10.54 -30.69 -31.85
N GLY A 500 10.80 -30.09 -33.01
CA GLY A 500 9.70 -29.70 -33.87
C GLY A 500 8.70 -28.83 -33.08
N ASN A 501 7.44 -28.87 -33.49
CA ASN A 501 6.36 -28.10 -32.89
C ASN A 501 5.78 -28.82 -31.67
N LYS A 502 6.62 -29.50 -30.88
CA LYS A 502 6.14 -30.27 -29.73
C LYS A 502 7.22 -30.43 -28.67
N PHE A 503 7.03 -29.78 -27.53
CA PHE A 503 7.98 -29.91 -26.44
C PHE A 503 7.92 -31.33 -25.86
N PRO A 504 9.07 -31.99 -25.63
CA PRO A 504 9.10 -33.30 -24.99
C PRO A 504 8.92 -33.17 -23.46
N SER A 505 8.10 -32.23 -22.99
CA SER A 505 7.99 -31.86 -21.59
C SER A 505 6.63 -31.21 -21.27
N PRO A 506 5.98 -31.57 -20.15
CA PRO A 506 4.75 -30.91 -19.70
C PRO A 506 5.04 -29.58 -18.98
N TYR A 507 6.29 -29.17 -18.85
CA TYR A 507 6.69 -27.89 -18.24
C TYR A 507 8.02 -27.39 -18.78
N PHE A 508 8.29 -26.11 -18.56
CA PHE A 508 9.61 -25.51 -18.65
C PHE A 508 9.85 -24.60 -17.45
N TYR A 509 11.11 -24.27 -17.20
CA TYR A 509 11.46 -23.11 -16.38
C TYR A 509 12.59 -22.32 -17.02
N LEU A 510 12.58 -21.02 -16.78
CA LEU A 510 13.54 -20.03 -17.24
C LEU A 510 14.36 -19.57 -16.05
N ALA A 511 15.66 -19.40 -16.26
CA ALA A 511 16.58 -18.95 -15.22
C ALA A 511 17.47 -17.84 -15.76
N ASP A 512 17.42 -16.70 -15.08
CA ASP A 512 18.42 -15.64 -15.20
C ASP A 512 19.74 -16.17 -14.62
N SER A 513 20.84 -15.82 -15.25
CA SER A 513 22.16 -16.16 -14.79
C SER A 513 22.73 -15.24 -13.71
N ASP A 514 22.11 -14.09 -13.43
CA ASP A 514 22.51 -13.22 -12.34
C ASP A 514 22.38 -13.98 -11.00
N PRO A 515 23.48 -14.14 -10.23
CA PRO A 515 23.44 -14.78 -8.92
C PRO A 515 22.60 -14.01 -7.87
N LYS A 516 22.26 -12.74 -8.12
CA LYS A 516 21.37 -11.95 -7.25
C LYS A 516 19.91 -12.33 -7.44
N ASP A 517 19.52 -12.74 -8.63
CA ASP A 517 18.22 -13.37 -8.81
C ASP A 517 18.30 -14.80 -8.24
N THR A 518 17.47 -15.06 -7.25
CA THR A 518 17.42 -16.34 -6.55
C THR A 518 16.25 -17.20 -7.00
N GLN A 519 15.53 -16.84 -8.07
CA GLN A 519 14.32 -17.53 -8.50
C GLN A 519 14.36 -17.98 -9.97
N VAL A 520 13.56 -19.00 -10.30
CA VAL A 520 13.23 -19.36 -11.68
C VAL A 520 11.77 -19.03 -11.93
N PHE A 521 11.43 -18.58 -13.13
CA PHE A 521 10.05 -18.56 -13.60
C PHE A 521 9.71 -19.91 -14.21
N TYR A 522 8.59 -20.52 -13.83
CA TYR A 522 8.16 -21.80 -14.38
C TYR A 522 6.72 -21.76 -14.90
N VAL A 523 6.47 -22.60 -15.90
CA VAL A 523 5.14 -22.86 -16.46
C VAL A 523 5.02 -24.36 -16.72
N GLY A 524 3.89 -24.95 -16.34
CA GLY A 524 3.55 -26.32 -16.70
C GLY A 524 2.08 -26.46 -17.06
N VAL A 525 1.77 -27.39 -17.96
CA VAL A 525 0.39 -27.66 -18.40
C VAL A 525 0.12 -29.16 -18.31
N LYS A 526 -1.11 -29.51 -17.91
CA LYS A 526 -1.63 -30.88 -17.93
C LYS A 526 -2.98 -30.94 -18.64
N ASP A 527 -3.39 -32.16 -18.97
CA ASP A 527 -4.66 -32.47 -19.64
C ASP A 527 -4.80 -31.71 -20.99
N THR A 528 -3.67 -31.56 -21.68
CA THR A 528 -3.54 -30.89 -22.98
C THR A 528 -4.30 -31.66 -24.08
N GLY A 529 -4.96 -30.94 -24.98
CA GLY A 529 -5.65 -31.57 -26.11
C GLY A 529 -6.05 -30.57 -27.21
N PRO A 530 -6.18 -31.03 -28.47
CA PRO A 530 -5.95 -32.40 -28.94
C PRO A 530 -4.46 -32.77 -29.01
N THR A 531 -4.11 -34.07 -29.08
CA THR A 531 -2.72 -34.55 -29.18
C THR A 531 -1.94 -34.00 -30.38
N ALA A 532 -2.67 -33.56 -31.41
CA ALA A 532 -2.15 -32.94 -32.61
C ALA A 532 -1.77 -31.46 -32.45
N ALA A 533 -2.21 -30.81 -31.36
CA ALA A 533 -1.81 -29.45 -31.09
C ALA A 533 -0.31 -29.40 -30.73
N GLY A 534 0.37 -28.41 -31.30
CA GLY A 534 1.79 -28.19 -31.08
C GLY A 534 2.09 -27.37 -29.83
N ASP A 535 3.37 -27.32 -29.50
CA ASP A 535 3.99 -26.41 -28.57
C ASP A 535 5.14 -25.70 -29.31
N GLU A 536 5.36 -24.42 -29.05
CA GLU A 536 6.38 -23.65 -29.74
C GLU A 536 7.24 -22.88 -28.75
N GLY A 537 8.50 -22.66 -29.12
CA GLY A 537 9.25 -21.57 -28.52
C GLY A 537 10.36 -21.09 -29.42
N TRP A 538 10.72 -19.82 -29.29
CA TRP A 538 11.85 -19.20 -29.98
C TRP A 538 12.28 -17.93 -29.25
N ARG A 539 13.48 -17.43 -29.55
CA ARG A 539 13.93 -16.09 -29.13
C ARG A 539 13.62 -15.09 -30.23
N GLN A 540 13.00 -13.98 -29.88
CA GLN A 540 12.78 -12.86 -30.78
C GLN A 540 13.78 -11.73 -30.48
N GLY A 541 14.93 -11.80 -31.15
CA GLY A 541 16.02 -10.82 -31.01
C GLY A 541 16.40 -10.55 -29.55
N ASP A 542 16.64 -9.28 -29.24
CA ASP A 542 16.98 -8.79 -27.89
C ASP A 542 15.76 -8.29 -27.11
N ASN A 543 14.56 -8.80 -27.42
CA ASN A 543 13.34 -8.34 -26.77
C ASN A 543 12.78 -9.38 -25.80
N MET A 544 12.55 -10.60 -26.28
CA MET A 544 11.85 -11.60 -25.49
C MET A 544 12.11 -13.02 -25.97
N VAL A 545 11.82 -13.96 -25.09
CA VAL A 545 11.60 -15.35 -25.44
C VAL A 545 10.11 -15.63 -25.51
N ILE A 546 9.76 -16.55 -26.41
CA ILE A 546 8.40 -17.00 -26.61
C ILE A 546 8.35 -18.48 -26.26
N PHE A 547 7.42 -18.86 -25.40
CA PHE A 547 7.12 -20.25 -25.07
C PHE A 547 5.62 -20.46 -25.05
N SER A 548 5.16 -21.54 -25.68
CA SER A 548 3.75 -21.83 -25.80
C SER A 548 3.43 -23.29 -25.63
N PHE A 549 2.39 -23.57 -24.86
CA PHE A 549 1.67 -24.83 -24.93
C PHE A 549 0.38 -24.62 -25.73
N GLY A 550 0.20 -25.36 -26.83
CA GLY A 550 -0.98 -25.26 -27.67
C GLY A 550 -0.91 -24.23 -28.79
N ARG A 551 0.28 -23.95 -29.33
CA ARG A 551 0.48 -23.13 -30.54
C ARG A 551 1.19 -23.97 -31.60
N ASP A 552 0.76 -23.84 -32.85
CA ASP A 552 1.31 -24.57 -34.00
C ASP A 552 1.30 -23.64 -35.23
N GLU A 553 2.48 -23.39 -35.79
CA GLU A 553 2.71 -22.44 -36.88
C GLU A 553 2.07 -21.08 -36.62
N ASP A 554 2.40 -20.47 -35.47
CA ASP A 554 1.88 -19.16 -35.04
C ASP A 554 0.38 -19.15 -34.69
N LYS A 555 -0.31 -20.30 -34.73
CA LYS A 555 -1.77 -20.39 -34.49
C LYS A 555 -2.09 -21.13 -33.22
N ARG A 556 -3.14 -20.70 -32.52
CA ARG A 556 -3.69 -21.43 -31.38
C ARG A 556 -4.28 -22.77 -31.82
N ALA A 557 -3.99 -23.82 -31.06
CA ALA A 557 -4.27 -25.19 -31.44
C ALA A 557 -5.00 -26.01 -30.35
N TYR A 558 -4.96 -25.60 -29.08
CA TYR A 558 -5.75 -26.28 -28.04
C TYR A 558 -7.24 -25.98 -28.16
N THR A 559 -8.05 -26.97 -27.79
CA THR A 559 -9.52 -26.89 -27.75
C THR A 559 -10.06 -27.49 -26.45
N GLY A 560 -11.36 -27.34 -26.20
CA GLY A 560 -11.98 -27.84 -24.96
C GLY A 560 -11.61 -27.00 -23.74
N ASN A 561 -11.81 -27.56 -22.54
CA ASN A 561 -11.62 -26.85 -21.27
C ASN A 561 -10.93 -27.70 -20.19
N GLU A 562 -10.38 -28.85 -20.55
CA GLU A 562 -9.74 -29.77 -19.60
C GLU A 562 -8.33 -29.31 -19.20
N ALA A 563 -7.66 -28.55 -20.05
CA ALA A 563 -6.28 -28.14 -19.81
C ALA A 563 -6.15 -27.21 -18.59
N ILE A 564 -5.16 -27.48 -17.75
CA ILE A 564 -4.83 -26.69 -16.56
C ILE A 564 -3.37 -26.27 -16.65
N CYS A 565 -3.12 -24.97 -16.50
CA CYS A 565 -1.78 -24.42 -16.44
C CYS A 565 -1.42 -24.05 -15.01
N VAL A 566 -0.22 -24.40 -14.55
CA VAL A 566 0.37 -23.96 -13.29
C VAL A 566 1.60 -23.11 -13.59
N PHE A 567 1.78 -22.01 -12.86
CA PHE A 567 2.90 -21.09 -13.08
C PHE A 567 3.30 -20.38 -11.78
N GLY A 568 4.48 -19.76 -11.77
CA GLY A 568 4.95 -18.98 -10.65
C GLY A 568 6.47 -18.79 -10.65
N PHE A 569 6.98 -18.27 -9.53
CA PHE A 569 8.40 -18.23 -9.24
C PHE A 569 8.76 -19.28 -8.18
N TYR A 570 9.92 -19.90 -8.32
CA TYR A 570 10.43 -20.88 -7.36
C TYR A 570 11.92 -20.65 -7.10
N PRO A 571 12.46 -20.88 -5.89
CA PRO A 571 13.88 -20.71 -5.63
C PRO A 571 14.77 -21.51 -6.60
N LYS A 572 15.86 -20.91 -7.07
CA LYS A 572 16.92 -21.59 -7.82
C LYS A 572 17.51 -22.71 -6.96
N GLY A 573 17.81 -23.83 -7.60
CA GLY A 573 18.36 -25.00 -6.92
C GLY A 573 18.59 -26.16 -7.89
N PRO A 574 18.97 -27.35 -7.37
CA PRO A 574 19.11 -28.56 -8.16
C PRO A 574 17.83 -28.88 -8.94
N HIS A 575 17.98 -29.29 -10.21
CA HIS A 575 16.84 -29.58 -11.09
C HIS A 575 15.81 -30.53 -10.48
N ASN A 576 16.24 -31.57 -9.75
CA ASN A 576 15.34 -32.54 -9.12
C ASN A 576 14.38 -31.91 -8.08
N GLN A 577 14.78 -30.84 -7.41
CA GLN A 577 13.94 -30.12 -6.46
C GLN A 577 12.88 -29.30 -7.20
N ILE A 578 13.32 -28.52 -8.20
CA ILE A 578 12.44 -27.71 -9.05
C ILE A 578 11.42 -28.59 -9.78
N SER A 579 11.88 -29.68 -10.40
CA SER A 579 11.00 -30.61 -11.13
C SER A 579 10.01 -31.32 -10.21
N THR A 580 10.45 -31.80 -9.04
CA THR A 580 9.54 -32.42 -8.06
C THR A 580 8.46 -31.42 -7.63
N PHE A 581 8.82 -30.16 -7.41
CA PHE A 581 7.86 -29.11 -7.09
C PHE A 581 6.85 -28.91 -8.22
N ILE A 582 7.29 -28.64 -9.45
CA ILE A 582 6.40 -28.41 -10.59
C ILE A 582 5.51 -29.62 -10.85
N GLU A 583 6.06 -30.84 -10.85
CA GLU A 583 5.28 -32.07 -11.05
C GLU A 583 4.25 -32.30 -9.94
N SER A 584 4.56 -31.92 -8.70
CA SER A 584 3.58 -31.97 -7.60
C SER A 584 2.40 -31.03 -7.86
N LYS A 585 2.66 -29.84 -8.43
CA LYS A 585 1.63 -28.85 -8.79
C LYS A 585 0.82 -29.26 -10.00
N LEU A 586 1.43 -29.91 -10.98
CA LEU A 586 0.68 -30.53 -12.06
C LEU A 586 -0.21 -31.67 -11.53
N LYS A 587 0.28 -32.52 -10.64
CA LYS A 587 -0.50 -33.64 -10.10
C LYS A 587 -1.69 -33.17 -9.25
N GLN A 588 -1.51 -32.15 -8.43
CA GLN A 588 -2.51 -31.63 -7.49
C GLN A 588 -2.56 -30.09 -7.52
N PRO A 589 -3.07 -29.49 -8.62
CA PRO A 589 -2.98 -28.05 -8.81
C PRO A 589 -3.74 -27.30 -7.71
N PHE A 590 -4.96 -27.72 -7.35
CA PHE A 590 -5.78 -27.00 -6.37
C PHE A 590 -5.47 -27.32 -4.90
N THR A 591 -4.30 -27.89 -4.58
CA THR A 591 -3.92 -28.24 -3.21
C THR A 591 -2.89 -27.24 -2.66
N PRO A 592 -3.22 -26.49 -1.58
CA PRO A 592 -2.25 -25.64 -0.90
C PRO A 592 -1.07 -26.49 -0.40
N VAL A 593 0.16 -25.97 -0.49
CA VAL A 593 1.25 -26.54 0.32
C VAL A 593 0.99 -26.12 1.75
N MET A 594 0.76 -27.09 2.64
CA MET A 594 0.75 -26.83 4.08
C MET A 594 2.11 -26.22 4.44
N LYS A 595 2.11 -25.00 4.98
CA LYS A 595 3.35 -24.36 5.47
C LYS A 595 3.94 -25.31 6.51
N THR A 596 5.16 -25.79 6.29
CA THR A 596 5.95 -26.39 7.35
C THR A 596 6.48 -25.21 8.15
N ASP A 597 5.96 -25.04 9.36
CA ASP A 597 6.33 -23.96 10.29
C ASP A 597 7.85 -23.91 10.58
#